data_AF-A0A2T0S0C5-F1
#
_entry.id   AF-A0A2T0S0C5-F1
#
_cell.length_a   1.000
_cell.length_b   1.000
_cell.length_c   1.000
_cell.angle_alpha   90.00
_cell.angle_beta   90.00
_cell.angle_gamma   90.00
#
_symmetry.space_group_name_H-M   'P 1'
#
loop_
_entity.id
_entity.type
_entity.pdbx_description
1 polymer ?
#
loop_
_entity_poly.entity_id
_entity_poly.type
_entity_poly.pdbx_seq_one_letter_code
_entity_poly.pdbx_strand_id
1 'polypeptide(L)'
;MAAPRKLKTITFSEKPVNTVDPVYTFKNVWEDGDDLDVRFKGIVYTDSCAPNTPIIAGDTSYMSPVKITFSHNVSGIALSAGCFDNARSTRITVFGDNDFKVTHTFNPASDKLYRRFKFDYGENVIKKVIIKSTAREEAGFSVDDIKLTIRPEAEPVSKSNDEGIDSLIGPEKWASKLIKYSFVKANTDRPGYGDGPQTFNGSKNRADTQAPLTNGEKAMVRKALDMWDDYGQMRFRAVPDSNDDPGQLRFARGAINAPADAWLPGDLARDGDVTFNTANRGAEKQPGEYRFTAVTLHEVGHAIGLSHPHQRRGEGKALDPSKDSVEYSVMSYRSYRGEDLAASTGYTVARGDYPETPMINDIAAIQYLYGPRWSTNKGDTVYRFDPSEATIFRTIWDGGGTDTYDASAYGSAVKLYLGPGFWSSFKKSQLAVLDPGGRGAADDTLARGSVANAELYNGNTRSMIENAIGGRGNDKIFGNWIDNTLEGRRGMDTMDGLAGHDRLIGGAGRDRMDGGTGNDYLRGEGQKDRMTGNAGRDDFVFRKASDSNPINGRRDVITDFKRGEDHILLAAFDADATQAGRQDFTFIGQQPFSAAGQIRFFKVGQKTVVQASTDDDAAAEWAVDLRGRMTLTADDFIL
;
A
#
# COMPACT_ATOMS: atom_id res chain seq x y z
N MET A 1 -14.03 26.41 22.29
CA MET A 1 -14.95 25.55 23.06
C MET A 1 -16.16 25.25 22.19
N ALA A 2 -16.32 24.00 21.76
CA ALA A 2 -17.47 23.57 20.97
C ALA A 2 -18.28 22.55 21.78
N ALA A 3 -19.60 22.74 21.81
CA ALA A 3 -20.53 21.97 22.63
C ALA A 3 -20.57 20.47 22.22
N PRO A 4 -20.88 19.56 23.17
CA PRO A 4 -21.13 18.16 22.84
C PRO A 4 -22.33 18.05 21.89
N ARG A 5 -22.14 17.39 20.75
CA ARG A 5 -23.20 17.12 19.78
C ARG A 5 -24.24 16.19 20.41
N LYS A 6 -25.49 16.64 20.46
CA LYS A 6 -26.65 15.86 20.91
C LYS A 6 -27.13 14.95 19.77
N LEU A 7 -27.42 13.69 20.12
CA LEU A 7 -28.18 12.77 19.29
C LEU A 7 -29.57 13.37 19.03
N LYS A 8 -29.95 13.60 17.76
CA LYS A 8 -31.30 14.05 17.39
C LYS A 8 -32.19 12.82 17.18
N THR A 9 -33.41 12.90 17.69
CA THR A 9 -34.52 11.94 17.61
C THR A 9 -34.58 11.12 16.31
N ILE A 10 -34.72 9.79 16.43
CA ILE A 10 -35.02 8.88 15.32
C ILE A 10 -36.52 9.01 15.00
N THR A 11 -36.87 9.32 13.75
CA THR A 11 -38.26 9.37 13.27
C THR A 11 -38.45 8.31 12.19
N PHE A 12 -39.52 7.52 12.28
CA PHE A 12 -39.88 6.50 11.30
C PHE A 12 -40.90 7.09 10.31
N SER A 13 -40.71 6.89 9.01
CA SER A 13 -41.75 7.15 8.01
C SER A 13 -42.01 5.89 7.18
N GLU A 14 -43.25 5.40 7.22
CA GLU A 14 -43.72 4.32 6.36
C GLU A 14 -44.01 4.87 4.96
N LYS A 15 -43.46 4.22 3.93
CA LYS A 15 -44.07 4.25 2.60
C LYS A 15 -44.78 2.92 2.38
N PRO A 16 -46.07 2.92 2.02
CA PRO A 16 -46.78 1.69 1.75
C PRO A 16 -46.40 1.20 0.36
N VAL A 17 -45.68 0.08 0.28
CA VAL A 17 -45.58 -0.71 -0.96
C VAL A 17 -45.72 -2.18 -0.60
N ASN A 18 -46.81 -2.77 -1.09
CA ASN A 18 -47.14 -4.19 -0.97
C ASN A 18 -46.11 -5.07 -1.70
N THR A 19 -45.12 -5.59 -0.98
CA THR A 19 -44.40 -6.82 -1.32
C THR A 19 -43.89 -7.49 -0.04
N VAL A 20 -43.88 -8.83 -0.02
CA VAL A 20 -43.88 -9.75 1.14
C VAL A 20 -42.58 -9.76 1.97
N ASP A 21 -41.67 -8.81 1.79
CA ASP A 21 -40.46 -8.66 2.62
C ASP A 21 -40.22 -7.16 2.92
N PRO A 22 -40.46 -6.66 4.14
CA PRO A 22 -40.07 -5.30 4.49
C PRO A 22 -38.55 -5.23 4.71
N VAL A 23 -37.84 -4.57 3.80
CA VAL A 23 -36.47 -4.13 4.02
C VAL A 23 -36.51 -2.84 4.84
N TYR A 24 -36.10 -2.88 6.10
CA TYR A 24 -35.87 -1.68 6.89
C TYR A 24 -34.44 -1.18 6.66
N THR A 25 -34.29 -0.06 5.96
CA THR A 25 -33.00 0.62 5.81
C THR A 25 -32.75 1.52 7.01
N PHE A 26 -31.67 1.28 7.77
CA PHE A 26 -31.19 2.23 8.77
C PHE A 26 -30.37 3.31 8.06
N LYS A 27 -30.88 4.55 8.00
CA LYS A 27 -30.07 5.72 7.63
C LYS A 27 -29.75 6.52 8.88
N ASN A 28 -28.54 6.36 9.41
CA ASN A 28 -27.93 7.41 10.22
C ASN A 28 -27.05 8.24 9.29
N VAL A 29 -27.53 9.41 8.89
CA VAL A 29 -26.75 10.37 8.13
C VAL A 29 -25.92 11.20 9.12
N TRP A 30 -24.61 10.98 9.15
CA TRP A 30 -23.63 12.01 9.51
C TRP A 30 -22.70 12.16 8.30
N GLU A 31 -22.20 13.38 8.06
CA GLU A 31 -21.77 13.88 6.73
C GLU A 31 -20.69 13.09 5.95
N ASP A 32 -20.10 12.00 6.46
CA ASP A 32 -19.08 11.22 5.74
C ASP A 32 -19.34 9.69 5.79
N GLY A 33 -20.38 9.23 5.08
CA GLY A 33 -20.29 8.11 4.13
C GLY A 33 -20.00 6.65 4.51
N ASP A 34 -20.03 6.16 5.75
CA ASP A 34 -19.80 4.72 6.03
C ASP A 34 -21.06 3.98 6.57
N ASP A 35 -21.55 2.98 5.81
CA ASP A 35 -22.61 2.04 6.20
C ASP A 35 -22.07 0.93 7.12
N LEU A 36 -22.78 0.66 8.23
CA LEU A 36 -22.55 -0.50 9.11
C LEU A 36 -23.65 -1.54 8.87
N ASP A 37 -23.35 -2.63 8.14
CA ASP A 37 -24.29 -3.72 7.90
C ASP A 37 -24.40 -4.59 9.17
N VAL A 38 -25.47 -4.40 9.95
CA VAL A 38 -25.82 -5.28 11.08
C VAL A 38 -27.15 -5.95 10.75
N ARG A 39 -27.08 -7.20 10.28
CA ARG A 39 -28.29 -8.00 9.99
C ARG A 39 -28.75 -8.72 11.25
N PHE A 40 -29.94 -8.40 11.72
CA PHE A 40 -30.70 -9.26 12.61
C PHE A 40 -31.77 -9.98 11.79
N LYS A 41 -31.83 -11.31 11.90
CA LYS A 41 -32.95 -12.10 11.40
C LYS A 41 -33.82 -12.43 12.60
N GLY A 42 -34.99 -11.80 12.69
CA GLY A 42 -35.98 -12.05 13.73
C GLY A 42 -37.33 -11.48 13.29
N ILE A 43 -38.37 -12.30 13.36
CA ILE A 43 -39.74 -11.98 12.94
C ILE A 43 -40.35 -11.03 13.99
N VAL A 44 -40.97 -9.92 13.56
CA VAL A 44 -41.70 -9.00 14.46
C VAL A 44 -43.21 -9.21 14.24
N TYR A 45 -43.92 -9.57 15.31
CA TYR A 45 -45.35 -9.30 15.40
C TYR A 45 -45.55 -7.92 16.02
N THR A 46 -46.34 -7.07 15.36
CA THR A 46 -46.83 -5.81 15.92
C THR A 46 -48.13 -6.09 16.66
N ASP A 47 -48.27 -5.60 17.90
CA ASP A 47 -49.57 -5.04 18.27
C ASP A 47 -49.53 -3.97 19.37
N SER A 48 -50.57 -3.16 19.30
CA SER A 48 -50.78 -1.84 19.89
C SER A 48 -51.19 -1.84 21.37
N CYS A 49 -50.92 -0.73 22.08
CA CYS A 49 -51.33 -0.53 23.47
C CYS A 49 -52.79 -0.03 23.60
N ALA A 50 -53.58 -0.61 24.53
CA ALA A 50 -54.69 0.06 25.23
C ALA A 50 -54.98 -0.59 26.61
N PRO A 51 -55.58 0.14 27.58
CA PRO A 51 -55.29 -0.03 29.01
C PRO A 51 -56.43 -0.64 29.87
N ASN A 52 -56.08 -1.01 31.11
CA ASN A 52 -56.90 -1.29 32.30
C ASN A 52 -57.27 -2.75 32.60
N THR A 53 -56.81 -3.28 33.76
CA THR A 53 -57.60 -3.87 34.88
C THR A 53 -56.62 -4.52 35.90
N PRO A 54 -56.86 -4.49 37.23
CA PRO A 54 -55.84 -4.76 38.26
C PRO A 54 -55.57 -6.26 38.52
N ILE A 55 -54.35 -6.52 39.00
CA ILE A 55 -53.83 -7.83 39.39
C ILE A 55 -54.59 -8.40 40.59
N ILE A 56 -55.07 -9.64 40.47
CA ILE A 56 -55.41 -10.51 41.61
C ILE A 56 -54.33 -11.59 41.73
N ALA A 57 -53.78 -11.70 42.93
CA ALA A 57 -52.76 -12.66 43.32
C ALA A 57 -53.28 -14.10 43.25
N GLY A 58 -52.48 -14.99 42.69
CA GLY A 58 -52.80 -16.41 42.56
C GLY A 58 -51.59 -17.24 42.14
N ASP A 59 -50.73 -17.48 43.13
CA ASP A 59 -50.00 -18.72 43.38
C ASP A 59 -48.91 -19.27 42.43
N THR A 60 -47.94 -19.88 43.13
CA THR A 60 -46.98 -20.90 42.73
C THR A 60 -45.83 -20.55 41.76
N SER A 61 -44.69 -20.30 42.42
CA SER A 61 -43.35 -20.72 42.04
C SER A 61 -43.23 -21.79 40.93
N TYR A 62 -42.73 -21.35 39.77
CA TYR A 62 -41.99 -22.20 38.83
C TYR A 62 -40.69 -21.50 38.44
N MET A 63 -39.65 -21.69 39.25
CA MET A 63 -38.28 -21.37 38.85
C MET A 63 -37.57 -22.66 38.50
N SER A 64 -37.46 -22.96 37.21
CA SER A 64 -36.47 -23.92 36.74
C SER A 64 -35.08 -23.27 36.84
N PRO A 65 -34.07 -23.93 37.44
CA PRO A 65 -32.73 -23.39 37.48
C PRO A 65 -32.14 -23.30 36.06
N VAL A 66 -31.70 -22.12 35.65
CA VAL A 66 -30.84 -21.98 34.47
C VAL A 66 -29.44 -22.41 34.89
N LYS A 67 -29.05 -23.63 34.48
CA LYS A 67 -27.71 -24.15 34.73
C LYS A 67 -26.79 -23.70 33.60
N ILE A 68 -25.96 -22.69 33.85
CA ILE A 68 -24.89 -22.29 32.92
C ILE A 68 -23.74 -23.26 33.15
N THR A 69 -23.42 -24.08 32.15
CA THR A 69 -22.32 -25.04 32.24
C THR A 69 -21.16 -24.54 31.39
N PHE A 70 -20.03 -24.24 32.02
CA PHE A 70 -18.78 -23.93 31.33
C PHE A 70 -18.06 -25.25 31.02
N SER A 71 -17.41 -25.35 29.87
CA SER A 71 -16.66 -26.56 29.49
C SER A 71 -15.27 -26.64 30.15
N HIS A 72 -14.89 -25.64 30.96
CA HIS A 72 -13.59 -25.58 31.67
C HIS A 72 -13.75 -24.81 32.99
N ASN A 73 -12.87 -25.07 33.96
CA ASN A 73 -12.85 -24.37 35.26
C ASN A 73 -12.64 -22.86 35.06
N VAL A 74 -13.53 -22.05 35.64
CA VAL A 74 -13.44 -20.60 35.59
C VAL A 74 -13.53 -20.07 37.01
N SER A 75 -12.49 -19.41 37.52
CA SER A 75 -12.49 -18.77 38.85
C SER A 75 -12.49 -17.25 38.73
N GLY A 76 -13.24 -16.56 39.60
CA GLY A 76 -13.09 -15.10 39.84
C GLY A 76 -14.00 -14.19 39.01
N ILE A 77 -15.31 -14.30 39.15
CA ILE A 77 -16.27 -13.32 38.60
C ILE A 77 -16.60 -12.26 39.67
N ALA A 78 -16.43 -10.97 39.34
CA ALA A 78 -16.97 -9.85 40.12
C ALA A 78 -17.90 -8.99 39.23
N LEU A 79 -19.13 -8.77 39.68
CA LEU A 79 -20.13 -7.93 39.01
C LEU A 79 -20.49 -6.75 39.92
N SER A 80 -20.46 -5.52 39.40
CA SER A 80 -21.06 -4.36 40.06
C SER A 80 -22.22 -3.81 39.24
N ALA A 81 -23.31 -3.42 39.91
CA ALA A 81 -24.47 -2.79 39.30
C ALA A 81 -24.70 -1.42 39.95
N GLY A 82 -24.65 -0.34 39.16
CA GLY A 82 -25.10 0.98 39.57
C GLY A 82 -26.60 1.15 39.33
N CYS A 83 -27.36 1.60 40.34
CA CYS A 83 -28.80 1.82 40.25
C CYS A 83 -29.12 3.20 39.64
N PHE A 84 -30.11 3.25 38.74
CA PHE A 84 -30.90 4.45 38.50
C PHE A 84 -32.40 4.12 38.62
N ASP A 85 -33.02 4.83 39.57
CA ASP A 85 -34.43 5.04 39.90
C ASP A 85 -35.38 3.85 40.21
N ASN A 86 -35.66 3.74 41.51
CA ASN A 86 -36.90 3.39 42.23
C ASN A 86 -37.90 2.40 41.59
N ALA A 87 -37.70 1.13 41.94
CA ALA A 87 -38.70 0.05 42.20
C ALA A 87 -38.26 -1.35 41.72
N ARG A 88 -36.95 -1.62 41.58
CA ARG A 88 -36.46 -2.93 41.14
C ARG A 88 -35.23 -3.34 41.95
N SER A 89 -35.38 -4.32 42.85
CA SER A 89 -34.23 -4.97 43.49
C SER A 89 -33.83 -6.19 42.67
N THR A 90 -32.62 -6.20 42.13
CA THR A 90 -31.97 -7.43 41.63
C THR A 90 -31.12 -7.96 42.77
N ARG A 91 -31.48 -9.11 43.34
CA ARG A 91 -30.63 -9.78 44.34
C ARG A 91 -29.75 -10.78 43.61
N ILE A 92 -28.45 -10.51 43.62
CA ILE A 92 -27.42 -11.46 43.22
C ILE A 92 -26.91 -12.07 44.51
N THR A 93 -26.99 -13.38 44.65
CA THR A 93 -26.42 -14.08 45.81
C THR A 93 -25.36 -15.04 45.29
N VAL A 94 -24.15 -14.86 45.79
CA VAL A 94 -22.96 -15.65 45.47
C VAL A 94 -22.92 -16.81 46.46
N PHE A 95 -22.82 -18.04 45.94
CA PHE A 95 -22.67 -19.23 46.78
C PHE A 95 -21.44 -20.01 46.30
N GLY A 96 -20.30 -19.78 46.96
CA GLY A 96 -19.03 -20.41 46.59
C GLY A 96 -18.37 -19.85 45.33
N ASP A 97 -17.23 -20.43 44.96
CA ASP A 97 -16.30 -19.82 44.00
C ASP A 97 -16.81 -19.75 42.55
N ASN A 98 -17.82 -20.54 42.17
CA ASN A 98 -18.19 -20.74 40.76
C ASN A 98 -19.71 -20.78 40.44
N ASP A 99 -20.60 -20.48 41.39
CA ASP A 99 -22.05 -20.54 41.15
C ASP A 99 -22.73 -19.18 41.39
N PHE A 100 -23.45 -18.69 40.37
CA PHE A 100 -24.25 -17.46 40.44
C PHE A 100 -25.73 -17.76 40.25
N LYS A 101 -26.56 -17.25 41.16
CA LYS A 101 -28.03 -17.26 41.03
C LYS A 101 -28.52 -15.86 40.71
N VAL A 102 -29.03 -15.66 39.49
CA VAL A 102 -29.77 -14.44 39.12
C VAL A 102 -31.26 -14.73 39.31
N THR A 103 -31.86 -14.16 40.35
CA THR A 103 -33.30 -14.30 40.61
C THR A 103 -33.98 -13.00 40.19
N HIS A 104 -34.92 -13.07 39.26
CA HIS A 104 -35.69 -11.91 38.81
C HIS A 104 -37.17 -12.16 39.12
N THR A 105 -37.80 -11.22 39.83
CA THR A 105 -39.25 -11.22 40.05
C THR A 105 -39.87 -10.36 38.95
N PHE A 106 -40.78 -10.94 38.16
CA PHE A 106 -41.49 -10.23 37.10
C PHE A 106 -42.68 -9.46 37.69
N ASN A 107 -42.91 -8.23 37.24
CA ASN A 107 -44.21 -7.56 37.38
C ASN A 107 -44.82 -7.50 35.97
N PRO A 108 -46.00 -8.10 35.71
CA PRO A 108 -46.52 -8.32 34.35
C PRO A 108 -46.81 -7.08 33.49
N ALA A 109 -46.59 -5.87 34.00
CA ALA A 109 -47.11 -4.64 33.39
C ALA A 109 -46.11 -3.84 32.52
N SER A 110 -44.95 -4.36 32.12
CA SER A 110 -44.06 -3.62 31.20
C SER A 110 -43.30 -4.50 30.20
N ASP A 111 -43.74 -4.48 28.94
CA ASP A 111 -43.26 -5.28 27.80
C ASP A 111 -41.94 -4.82 27.15
N LYS A 112 -41.01 -4.24 27.89
CA LYS A 112 -39.69 -3.90 27.31
C LYS A 112 -38.55 -4.18 28.27
N LEU A 113 -37.60 -5.00 27.81
CA LEU A 113 -36.29 -5.11 28.44
C LEU A 113 -35.19 -4.97 27.37
N TYR A 114 -34.40 -3.91 27.47
CA TYR A 114 -33.04 -3.88 26.92
C TYR A 114 -32.09 -3.89 28.11
N ARG A 115 -31.16 -4.85 28.16
CA ARG A 115 -30.02 -4.79 29.09
C ARG A 115 -28.73 -5.07 28.35
N ARG A 116 -27.71 -4.28 28.67
CA ARG A 116 -26.31 -4.44 28.24
C ARG A 116 -25.61 -5.30 29.29
N PHE A 117 -25.04 -6.42 28.88
CA PHE A 117 -24.15 -7.23 29.73
C PHE A 117 -22.70 -6.86 29.39
N LYS A 118 -21.89 -6.54 30.41
CA LYS A 118 -20.43 -6.40 30.29
C LYS A 118 -19.82 -7.60 30.99
N PHE A 119 -18.96 -8.32 30.28
CA PHE A 119 -18.18 -9.43 30.83
C PHE A 119 -16.71 -8.98 30.78
N ASP A 120 -16.06 -8.82 31.94
CA ASP A 120 -14.62 -8.60 32.02
C ASP A 120 -13.98 -9.96 32.37
N TYR A 121 -13.03 -10.44 31.55
CA TYR A 121 -12.32 -11.69 31.81
C TYR A 121 -10.85 -11.62 31.45
N GLY A 122 -10.01 -12.25 32.29
CA GLY A 122 -8.59 -12.47 32.06
C GLY A 122 -8.27 -13.85 31.45
N GLU A 123 -7.21 -13.85 30.63
CA GLU A 123 -6.38 -14.94 30.06
C GLU A 123 -7.01 -16.20 29.42
N ASN A 124 -8.31 -16.47 29.56
CA ASN A 124 -8.94 -17.63 28.95
C ASN A 124 -9.99 -17.23 27.92
N VAL A 125 -9.65 -17.41 26.65
CA VAL A 125 -10.54 -17.21 25.49
C VAL A 125 -11.85 -17.98 25.71
N ILE A 126 -12.96 -17.26 25.84
CA ILE A 126 -14.29 -17.87 25.87
C ILE A 126 -14.60 -18.38 24.46
N LYS A 127 -14.37 -19.68 24.21
CA LYS A 127 -14.63 -20.30 22.91
C LYS A 127 -16.13 -20.40 22.56
N LYS A 128 -17.03 -20.26 23.55
CA LYS A 128 -18.49 -20.32 23.37
C LYS A 128 -19.26 -19.84 24.61
N VAL A 129 -20.24 -18.94 24.46
CA VAL A 129 -21.29 -18.69 25.48
C VAL A 129 -22.61 -19.19 24.92
N ILE A 130 -23.28 -20.11 25.61
CA ILE A 130 -24.65 -20.56 25.26
C ILE A 130 -25.58 -20.11 26.38
N ILE A 131 -26.51 -19.21 26.07
CA ILE A 131 -27.60 -18.86 26.97
C ILE A 131 -28.80 -19.71 26.57
N LYS A 132 -29.11 -20.76 27.34
CA LYS A 132 -30.36 -21.53 27.17
C LYS A 132 -31.44 -20.95 28.08
N SER A 133 -32.43 -20.32 27.49
CA SER A 133 -33.72 -20.08 28.14
C SER A 133 -34.58 -21.33 27.94
N THR A 134 -35.14 -21.88 29.01
CA THR A 134 -36.24 -22.86 28.92
C THR A 134 -37.48 -22.19 29.46
N ALA A 135 -38.31 -21.66 28.57
CA ALA A 135 -39.71 -21.38 28.88
C ALA A 135 -40.55 -22.55 28.35
N ARG A 136 -41.56 -22.98 29.11
CA ARG A 136 -42.59 -23.91 28.61
C ARG A 136 -43.28 -23.26 27.40
N GLU A 137 -43.57 -24.09 26.40
CA GLU A 137 -44.42 -23.73 25.26
C GLU A 137 -45.79 -23.25 25.76
N GLU A 138 -46.01 -21.94 25.70
CA GLU A 138 -47.34 -21.37 25.48
C GLU A 138 -47.35 -20.70 24.11
N ALA A 139 -48.48 -20.83 23.42
CA ALA A 139 -48.65 -20.52 22.01
C ALA A 139 -48.18 -19.10 21.65
N GLY A 140 -47.16 -19.01 20.80
CA GLY A 140 -46.87 -17.81 20.01
C GLY A 140 -45.49 -17.17 20.16
N PHE A 141 -44.65 -17.55 21.14
CA PHE A 141 -43.32 -16.94 21.32
C PHE A 141 -42.18 -17.93 21.09
N SER A 142 -41.55 -17.85 19.91
CA SER A 142 -40.23 -18.45 19.64
C SER A 142 -39.16 -17.45 20.05
N VAL A 143 -38.29 -17.81 20.99
CA VAL A 143 -37.05 -17.06 21.23
C VAL A 143 -36.05 -17.55 20.20
N ASP A 144 -35.80 -16.76 19.16
CA ASP A 144 -34.72 -17.03 18.22
C ASP A 144 -33.39 -17.15 18.99
N ASP A 145 -32.61 -18.19 18.70
CA ASP A 145 -31.28 -18.41 19.30
C ASP A 145 -30.43 -17.12 19.20
N ILE A 146 -30.14 -16.49 20.34
CA ILE A 146 -29.16 -15.39 20.39
C ILE A 146 -27.77 -16.02 20.25
N LYS A 147 -27.27 -16.12 19.01
CA LYS A 147 -25.87 -16.46 18.74
C LYS A 147 -24.97 -15.27 19.10
N LEU A 148 -24.27 -15.37 20.22
CA LEU A 148 -23.19 -14.47 20.60
C LEU A 148 -21.87 -15.04 20.06
N THR A 149 -21.40 -14.51 18.93
CA THR A 149 -20.10 -14.89 18.36
C THR A 149 -19.02 -13.98 18.95
N ILE A 150 -18.23 -14.50 19.89
CA ILE A 150 -16.97 -13.88 20.29
C ILE A 150 -15.99 -14.16 19.15
N ARG A 151 -15.55 -13.11 18.45
CA ARG A 151 -14.49 -13.22 17.45
C ARG A 151 -13.14 -13.02 18.14
N PRO A 152 -12.11 -13.81 17.79
CA PRO A 152 -10.75 -13.54 18.27
C PRO A 152 -10.30 -12.16 17.78
N GLU A 153 -9.42 -11.51 18.54
CA GLU A 153 -8.89 -10.19 18.16
C GLU A 153 -7.92 -10.32 16.98
N ALA A 154 -7.21 -11.44 16.90
CA ALA A 154 -6.36 -11.83 15.79
C ALA A 154 -6.94 -13.03 15.01
N GLU A 155 -6.50 -13.20 13.76
CA GLU A 155 -6.88 -14.33 12.91
C GLU A 155 -5.64 -14.93 12.22
N PRO A 156 -5.62 -16.25 11.97
CA PRO A 156 -4.49 -16.91 11.35
C PRO A 156 -4.27 -16.45 9.90
N VAL A 157 -3.01 -16.36 9.50
CA VAL A 157 -2.60 -15.97 8.14
C VAL A 157 -2.16 -17.21 7.36
N SER A 158 -2.68 -17.36 6.14
CA SER A 158 -2.25 -18.41 5.21
C SER A 158 -1.11 -17.93 4.31
N LYS A 159 -0.34 -18.87 3.73
CA LYS A 159 0.70 -18.56 2.74
C LYS A 159 0.15 -17.84 1.52
N SER A 160 0.91 -16.86 1.05
CA SER A 160 0.70 -16.16 -0.21
C SER A 160 1.26 -16.93 -1.41
N ASN A 161 2.24 -17.82 -1.19
CA ASN A 161 3.09 -18.46 -2.20
C ASN A 161 4.09 -17.51 -2.89
N ASP A 162 4.28 -16.31 -2.35
CA ASP A 162 5.39 -15.44 -2.69
C ASP A 162 6.45 -15.52 -1.59
N GLU A 163 7.71 -15.77 -1.94
CA GLU A 163 8.79 -15.97 -0.97
C GLU A 163 9.09 -14.70 -0.15
N GLY A 164 8.98 -13.52 -0.78
CA GLY A 164 9.20 -12.22 -0.13
C GLY A 164 8.13 -11.93 0.90
N ILE A 165 6.86 -12.09 0.53
CA ILE A 165 5.71 -11.95 1.43
C ILE A 165 5.76 -12.99 2.54
N ASP A 166 5.93 -14.27 2.19
CA ASP A 166 5.89 -15.38 3.13
C ASP A 166 7.04 -15.32 4.16
N SER A 167 8.16 -14.68 3.83
CA SER A 167 9.25 -14.43 4.78
C SER A 167 8.90 -13.40 5.86
N LEU A 168 7.94 -12.51 5.58
CA LEU A 168 7.58 -11.39 6.44
C LEU A 168 6.28 -11.62 7.20
N ILE A 169 5.32 -12.42 6.72
CA ILE A 169 4.05 -12.56 7.44
C ILE A 169 4.20 -13.37 8.74
N GLY A 170 3.67 -12.84 9.84
CA GLY A 170 3.51 -13.54 11.10
C GLY A 170 2.44 -14.64 11.03
N PRO A 171 2.30 -15.45 12.10
CA PRO A 171 1.28 -16.51 12.17
C PRO A 171 -0.15 -15.96 12.18
N GLU A 172 -0.35 -14.77 12.72
CA GLU A 172 -1.65 -14.12 12.89
C GLU A 172 -1.59 -12.64 12.50
N LYS A 173 -2.75 -12.08 12.15
CA LYS A 173 -2.97 -10.65 11.90
C LYS A 173 -4.18 -10.15 12.66
N TRP A 174 -4.32 -8.85 12.85
CA TRP A 174 -5.54 -8.31 13.47
C TRP A 174 -6.76 -8.58 12.58
N ALA A 175 -7.84 -9.10 13.16
CA ALA A 175 -9.07 -9.40 12.42
C ALA A 175 -9.79 -8.12 11.96
N SER A 176 -9.59 -7.00 12.67
CA SER A 176 -10.13 -5.70 12.33
C SER A 176 -9.11 -4.85 11.58
N LYS A 177 -9.53 -4.22 10.48
CA LYS A 177 -8.76 -3.15 9.82
C LYS A 177 -8.81 -1.82 10.57
N LEU A 178 -9.74 -1.64 11.53
CA LEU A 178 -9.71 -0.54 12.48
C LEU A 178 -8.90 -0.99 13.71
N ILE A 179 -7.65 -0.58 13.78
CA ILE A 179 -6.70 -0.94 14.82
C ILE A 179 -6.64 0.20 15.83
N LYS A 180 -7.05 -0.07 17.07
CA LYS A 180 -6.98 0.92 18.15
C LYS A 180 -5.60 0.88 18.77
N TYR A 181 -5.08 2.05 19.17
CA TYR A 181 -3.81 2.13 19.86
C TYR A 181 -3.85 3.09 21.05
N SER A 182 -2.99 2.85 22.03
CA SER A 182 -2.82 3.75 23.17
C SER A 182 -1.36 3.98 23.52
N PHE A 183 -1.13 5.04 24.31
CA PHE A 183 0.17 5.33 24.90
C PHE A 183 0.09 5.08 26.39
N VAL A 184 0.96 4.21 26.90
CA VAL A 184 0.94 3.79 28.30
C VAL A 184 1.07 5.00 29.23
N LYS A 185 0.19 5.07 30.22
CA LYS A 185 0.25 6.01 31.34
C LYS A 185 1.24 5.50 32.39
N ALA A 186 1.89 6.42 33.09
CA ALA A 186 2.93 6.10 34.08
C ALA A 186 2.48 5.01 35.08
N ASN A 187 3.37 4.02 35.33
CA ASN A 187 3.25 2.97 36.35
C ASN A 187 1.86 2.33 36.42
N THR A 188 1.36 1.83 35.28
CA THR A 188 0.15 1.01 35.27
C THR A 188 0.54 -0.47 35.36
N ASP A 189 0.51 -1.03 36.57
CA ASP A 189 0.47 -2.48 36.75
C ASP A 189 -0.79 -2.99 36.04
N ARG A 190 -0.63 -3.87 35.05
CA ARG A 190 -1.77 -4.45 34.35
C ARG A 190 -2.07 -5.87 34.83
N PRO A 191 -3.23 -6.10 35.46
CA PRO A 191 -3.71 -7.46 35.75
C PRO A 191 -3.90 -8.24 34.44
N GLY A 192 -3.35 -9.45 34.35
CA GLY A 192 -3.44 -10.31 33.15
C GLY A 192 -2.20 -10.33 32.24
N TYR A 193 -1.09 -9.71 32.66
CA TYR A 193 0.24 -10.20 32.30
C TYR A 193 0.53 -11.37 33.27
N GLY A 194 0.20 -12.61 32.90
CA GLY A 194 0.34 -13.76 33.79
C GLY A 194 1.71 -13.83 34.47
N ASP A 195 1.71 -13.95 35.79
CA ASP A 195 2.89 -14.28 36.58
C ASP A 195 3.42 -15.65 36.15
N GLY A 196 4.44 -15.62 35.29
CA GLY A 196 5.33 -16.74 35.00
C GLY A 196 6.68 -16.16 34.57
N PRO A 197 7.81 -16.61 35.13
CA PRO A 197 9.11 -16.03 34.84
C PRO A 197 9.53 -16.40 33.42
N GLN A 198 9.14 -15.59 32.43
CA GLN A 198 9.70 -15.65 31.10
C GLN A 198 10.83 -14.62 31.04
N THR A 199 11.95 -14.99 31.66
CA THR A 199 13.24 -14.38 31.40
C THR A 199 13.63 -14.69 29.96
N PHE A 200 13.36 -13.77 29.02
CA PHE A 200 14.24 -13.64 27.89
C PHE A 200 15.43 -12.78 28.36
N ASN A 201 16.52 -13.46 28.72
CA ASN A 201 17.82 -12.87 29.04
C ASN A 201 17.88 -11.93 30.28
N GLY A 202 17.36 -12.39 31.43
CA GLY A 202 17.78 -11.87 32.75
C GLY A 202 17.24 -10.50 33.20
N SER A 203 16.34 -9.85 32.43
CA SER A 203 15.68 -8.62 32.87
C SER A 203 14.42 -8.93 33.69
N LYS A 204 14.24 -8.23 34.82
CA LYS A 204 13.04 -8.29 35.67
C LYS A 204 11.76 -8.00 34.88
N ASN A 205 10.63 -8.51 35.36
CA ASN A 205 9.28 -8.40 34.80
C ASN A 205 9.03 -7.12 33.98
N ARG A 206 8.54 -7.28 32.75
CA ARG A 206 8.17 -6.20 31.82
C ARG A 206 7.20 -5.18 32.43
N ALA A 207 6.42 -5.60 33.43
CA ALA A 207 5.44 -4.78 34.17
C ALA A 207 6.09 -3.73 35.09
N ASP A 208 7.28 -3.97 35.64
CA ASP A 208 7.82 -3.12 36.72
C ASP A 208 8.61 -1.88 36.25
N THR A 209 8.72 -1.65 34.93
CA THR A 209 9.58 -0.57 34.38
C THR A 209 8.99 0.22 33.21
N GLN A 210 7.70 0.10 32.93
CA GLN A 210 7.08 0.82 31.81
C GLN A 210 6.89 2.32 32.11
N ALA A 211 7.57 3.16 31.35
CA ALA A 211 7.48 4.62 31.43
C ALA A 211 6.72 5.19 30.22
N PRO A 212 6.01 6.33 30.38
CA PRO A 212 5.30 6.96 29.28
C PRO A 212 6.26 7.48 28.22
N LEU A 213 5.87 7.36 26.94
CA LEU A 213 6.57 8.03 25.85
C LEU A 213 6.50 9.56 25.99
N THR A 214 7.58 10.23 25.60
CA THR A 214 7.61 11.69 25.41
C THR A 214 6.70 12.10 24.25
N ASN A 215 6.33 13.39 24.21
CA ASN A 215 5.54 13.93 23.10
C ASN A 215 6.21 13.71 21.73
N GLY A 216 7.54 13.82 21.67
CA GLY A 216 8.29 13.58 20.44
C GLY A 216 8.24 12.13 19.97
N GLU A 217 8.32 11.15 20.87
CA GLU A 217 8.16 9.74 20.50
C GLU A 217 6.72 9.39 20.12
N LYS A 218 5.74 9.97 20.82
CA LYS A 218 4.32 9.81 20.42
C LYS A 218 4.08 10.33 19.01
N ALA A 219 4.71 11.44 18.63
CA ALA A 219 4.63 11.97 17.26
C ALA A 219 5.30 11.02 16.26
N MET A 220 6.47 10.47 16.62
CA MET A 220 7.19 9.49 15.81
C MET A 220 6.38 8.21 15.56
N VAL A 221 5.76 7.65 16.61
CA VAL A 221 4.87 6.48 16.51
C VAL A 221 3.67 6.77 15.62
N ARG A 222 3.01 7.94 15.78
CA ARG A 222 1.89 8.32 14.90
C ARG A 222 2.32 8.38 13.45
N LYS A 223 3.47 8.99 13.17
CA LYS A 223 4.02 9.04 11.80
C LYS A 223 4.29 7.65 11.23
N ALA A 224 4.79 6.70 12.04
CA ALA A 224 4.96 5.32 11.60
C ALA A 224 3.63 4.61 11.34
N LEU A 225 2.60 4.82 12.17
CA LEU A 225 1.25 4.28 11.98
C LEU A 225 0.60 4.85 10.71
N ASP A 226 0.67 6.17 10.52
CA ASP A 226 0.15 6.85 9.31
C ASP A 226 0.86 6.32 8.07
N MET A 227 2.19 6.16 8.12
CA MET A 227 2.98 5.60 7.03
C MET A 227 2.54 4.16 6.71
N TRP A 228 2.35 3.27 7.69
CA TRP A 228 1.86 1.92 7.42
C TRP A 228 0.45 1.91 6.80
N ASP A 229 -0.45 2.80 7.24
CA ASP A 229 -1.79 2.98 6.66
C ASP A 229 -1.68 3.44 5.19
N ASP A 230 -0.73 4.30 4.83
CA ASP A 230 -0.54 4.75 3.44
C ASP A 230 -0.24 3.62 2.44
N TYR A 231 0.28 2.47 2.89
CA TYR A 231 0.56 1.33 2.02
C TYR A 231 -0.44 0.18 2.17
N GLY A 232 -0.91 -0.08 3.40
CA GLY A 232 -1.90 -1.12 3.69
C GLY A 232 -3.16 -0.51 4.31
N GLN A 233 -4.34 -0.99 3.94
CA GLN A 233 -5.63 -0.40 4.26
C GLN A 233 -6.04 -0.57 5.75
N MET A 234 -5.25 -0.01 6.66
CA MET A 234 -5.36 -0.15 8.12
C MET A 234 -5.67 1.20 8.77
N ARG A 235 -6.89 1.39 9.26
CA ARG A 235 -7.27 2.63 9.95
C ARG A 235 -6.81 2.58 11.41
N PHE A 236 -5.91 3.46 11.82
CA PHE A 236 -5.48 3.56 13.22
C PHE A 236 -6.31 4.56 14.02
N ARG A 237 -6.71 4.18 15.25
CA ARG A 237 -7.48 5.06 16.15
C ARG A 237 -6.89 5.12 17.54
N ALA A 238 -6.49 6.31 17.97
CA ALA A 238 -6.06 6.54 19.33
C ALA A 238 -7.21 6.30 20.31
N VAL A 239 -6.95 5.55 21.38
CA VAL A 239 -7.85 5.37 22.53
C VAL A 239 -7.12 5.68 23.84
N PRO A 240 -7.85 6.02 24.92
CA PRO A 240 -7.24 6.17 26.23
C PRO A 240 -6.65 4.83 26.69
N ASP A 241 -5.41 4.85 27.21
CA ASP A 241 -4.87 3.71 27.94
C ASP A 241 -5.74 3.46 29.18
N SER A 242 -6.44 2.32 29.18
CA SER A 242 -7.46 1.95 30.15
C SER A 242 -7.51 0.43 30.30
N ASN A 243 -7.98 -0.04 31.44
CA ASN A 243 -8.14 -1.47 31.69
C ASN A 243 -9.27 -2.10 30.85
N ASP A 244 -10.26 -1.29 30.44
CA ASP A 244 -11.45 -1.72 29.72
C ASP A 244 -11.24 -1.88 28.21
N ASP A 245 -10.50 -0.95 27.58
CA ASP A 245 -10.17 -0.97 26.16
C ASP A 245 -8.82 -0.25 25.96
N PRO A 246 -7.69 -0.95 26.12
CA PRO A 246 -6.36 -0.39 25.92
C PRO A 246 -6.03 -0.15 24.43
N GLY A 247 -6.86 -0.63 23.52
CA GLY A 247 -6.51 -0.84 22.11
C GLY A 247 -5.59 -2.03 21.87
N GLN A 248 -5.53 -2.49 20.63
CA GLN A 248 -4.70 -3.62 20.19
C GLN A 248 -3.21 -3.29 20.24
N LEU A 249 -2.82 -2.04 19.99
CA LEU A 249 -1.41 -1.64 20.06
C LEU A 249 -1.18 -0.74 21.27
N ARG A 250 -0.14 -1.02 22.05
CA ARG A 250 0.24 -0.16 23.18
C ARG A 250 1.72 0.18 23.11
N PHE A 251 2.01 1.46 23.32
CA PHE A 251 3.38 1.97 23.18
C PHE A 251 3.89 2.51 24.51
N ALA A 252 5.03 1.98 24.94
CA ALA A 252 5.68 2.35 26.21
C ALA A 252 7.20 2.49 26.04
N ARG A 253 7.84 3.02 27.08
CA ARG A 253 9.28 2.87 27.27
C ARG A 253 9.56 1.81 28.32
N GLY A 254 10.70 1.12 28.23
CA GLY A 254 11.11 0.13 29.23
C GLY A 254 12.62 0.01 29.38
N ALA A 255 13.05 -0.65 30.45
CA ALA A 255 14.45 -1.01 30.67
C ALA A 255 14.76 -2.36 30.01
N ILE A 256 14.88 -2.35 28.68
CA ILE A 256 15.19 -3.53 27.86
C ILE A 256 16.62 -3.45 27.30
N ASN A 257 17.18 -4.58 26.84
CA ASN A 257 18.55 -4.63 26.31
C ASN A 257 18.64 -4.30 24.81
N ALA A 258 17.53 -4.45 24.07
CA ALA A 258 17.44 -4.10 22.66
C ALA A 258 17.07 -2.60 22.46
N PRO A 259 17.27 -2.01 21.27
CA PRO A 259 16.80 -0.65 20.97
C PRO A 259 15.29 -0.45 21.16
N ALA A 260 14.51 -1.47 20.81
CA ALA A 260 13.08 -1.62 21.06
C ALA A 260 12.69 -3.10 20.98
N ASP A 261 11.44 -3.43 21.32
CA ASP A 261 10.83 -4.73 21.09
C ASP A 261 9.32 -4.60 20.80
N ALA A 262 8.73 -5.62 20.18
CA ALA A 262 7.30 -5.68 19.89
C ALA A 262 6.78 -7.12 19.95
N TRP A 263 5.52 -7.26 20.34
CA TRP A 263 4.77 -8.50 20.16
C TRP A 263 3.98 -8.47 18.85
N LEU A 264 3.96 -9.61 18.17
CA LEU A 264 3.09 -9.84 17.02
C LEU A 264 1.61 -9.81 17.43
N PRO A 265 0.67 -9.69 16.48
CA PRO A 265 -0.76 -9.88 16.72
C PRO A 265 -1.06 -11.26 17.32
N GLY A 266 -2.07 -11.31 18.18
CA GLY A 266 -2.55 -12.52 18.85
C GLY A 266 -3.68 -12.18 19.82
N ASP A 267 -4.13 -13.18 20.60
CA ASP A 267 -5.27 -13.05 21.52
C ASP A 267 -4.83 -12.83 23.00
N LEU A 268 -3.54 -12.66 23.28
CA LEU A 268 -3.04 -12.39 24.63
C LEU A 268 -2.98 -10.88 24.90
N ALA A 269 -3.13 -10.50 26.18
CA ALA A 269 -3.16 -9.10 26.60
C ALA A 269 -1.87 -8.29 26.31
N ARG A 270 -0.78 -8.97 25.96
CA ARG A 270 0.52 -8.39 25.60
C ARG A 270 0.74 -8.26 24.09
N ASP A 271 -0.07 -8.94 23.28
CA ASP A 271 0.10 -8.99 21.84
C ASP A 271 -0.16 -7.59 21.26
N GLY A 272 0.68 -7.16 20.31
CA GLY A 272 0.71 -5.78 19.82
C GLY A 272 1.40 -4.74 20.72
N ASP A 273 1.87 -5.09 21.93
CA ASP A 273 2.63 -4.16 22.77
C ASP A 273 4.03 -3.91 22.19
N VAL A 274 4.41 -2.63 22.11
CA VAL A 274 5.72 -2.14 21.67
C VAL A 274 6.43 -1.39 22.80
N THR A 275 7.66 -1.79 23.11
CA THR A 275 8.49 -1.15 24.14
C THR A 275 9.74 -0.53 23.53
N PHE A 276 9.93 0.77 23.76
CA PHE A 276 11.15 1.48 23.37
C PHE A 276 12.14 1.54 24.54
N ASN A 277 13.43 1.33 24.26
CA ASN A 277 14.44 1.38 25.32
C ASN A 277 14.64 2.80 25.87
N THR A 278 14.57 2.94 27.20
CA THR A 278 14.77 4.20 27.93
C THR A 278 16.17 4.82 27.76
N ALA A 279 17.20 4.01 27.46
CA ALA A 279 18.57 4.47 27.21
C ALA A 279 18.74 5.05 25.80
N ASN A 280 17.85 4.70 24.88
CA ASN A 280 17.92 5.11 23.50
C ASN A 280 17.27 6.52 23.40
N ARG A 281 18.04 7.61 23.42
CA ARG A 281 17.51 9.02 23.51
C ARG A 281 17.81 9.95 22.32
N GLY A 282 18.30 9.43 21.20
CA GLY A 282 18.72 10.22 20.04
C GLY A 282 17.62 11.10 19.42
N ALA A 283 18.06 12.17 18.76
CA ALA A 283 17.21 13.19 18.14
C ALA A 283 16.67 12.79 16.74
N GLU A 284 17.22 11.72 16.17
CA GLU A 284 16.81 11.13 14.89
C GLU A 284 15.37 10.63 14.99
N LYS A 285 14.45 11.26 14.27
CA LYS A 285 13.00 10.99 14.35
C LYS A 285 12.31 11.10 12.99
N GLN A 286 13.08 11.23 11.91
CA GLN A 286 12.57 11.34 10.55
C GLN A 286 12.88 10.07 9.75
N PRO A 287 12.05 9.75 8.74
CA PRO A 287 12.39 8.73 7.76
C PRO A 287 13.77 8.99 7.16
N GLY A 288 14.50 7.92 6.86
CA GLY A 288 15.93 8.00 6.50
C GLY A 288 16.88 7.82 7.68
N GLU A 289 16.39 7.96 8.92
CA GLU A 289 17.22 7.85 10.12
C GLU A 289 16.97 6.53 10.88
N TYR A 290 18.03 5.99 11.48
CA TYR A 290 18.02 4.70 12.20
C TYR A 290 16.85 4.57 13.18
N ARG A 291 16.64 5.59 14.02
CA ARG A 291 15.62 5.55 15.07
C ARG A 291 14.18 5.56 14.56
N PHE A 292 13.94 6.22 13.42
CA PHE A 292 12.62 6.16 12.82
C PHE A 292 12.45 4.83 12.10
N THR A 293 13.33 4.52 11.15
CA THR A 293 13.14 3.41 10.22
C THR A 293 13.44 2.05 10.85
N ALA A 294 14.66 1.85 11.34
CA ALA A 294 15.13 0.56 11.85
C ALA A 294 14.69 0.27 13.30
N VAL A 295 13.96 1.18 13.93
CA VAL A 295 13.41 0.97 15.28
C VAL A 295 11.90 1.22 15.28
N THR A 296 11.44 2.45 15.01
CA THR A 296 10.02 2.76 15.22
C THR A 296 9.11 2.14 14.16
N LEU A 297 9.42 2.34 12.88
CA LEU A 297 8.67 1.78 11.76
C LEU A 297 8.73 0.25 11.80
N HIS A 298 9.92 -0.29 12.08
CA HIS A 298 10.19 -1.71 12.30
C HIS A 298 9.28 -2.31 13.39
N GLU A 299 9.33 -1.80 14.63
CA GLU A 299 8.54 -2.38 15.73
C GLU A 299 7.03 -2.23 15.51
N VAL A 300 6.57 -1.15 14.87
CA VAL A 300 5.17 -1.03 14.46
C VAL A 300 4.83 -2.12 13.43
N GLY A 301 5.74 -2.42 12.51
CA GLY A 301 5.63 -3.53 11.56
C GLY A 301 5.40 -4.87 12.27
N HIS A 302 6.15 -5.15 13.34
CA HIS A 302 5.88 -6.31 14.19
C HIS A 302 4.48 -6.27 14.81
N ALA A 303 4.11 -5.16 15.43
CA ALA A 303 2.83 -5.02 16.12
C ALA A 303 1.60 -5.16 15.20
N ILE A 304 1.78 -5.00 13.88
CA ILE A 304 0.73 -5.19 12.87
C ILE A 304 0.87 -6.51 12.08
N GLY A 305 1.84 -7.36 12.39
CA GLY A 305 1.90 -8.74 11.89
C GLY A 305 3.07 -9.06 10.95
N LEU A 306 4.06 -8.19 10.83
CA LEU A 306 5.29 -8.50 10.08
C LEU A 306 6.35 -9.13 10.97
N SER A 307 7.19 -9.98 10.41
CA SER A 307 8.26 -10.73 11.06
C SER A 307 9.59 -10.39 10.40
N HIS A 308 10.68 -10.80 11.04
CA HIS A 308 11.99 -10.69 10.41
C HIS A 308 12.12 -11.69 9.25
N PRO A 309 12.60 -11.27 8.07
CA PRO A 309 12.75 -12.14 6.90
C PRO A 309 13.77 -13.28 7.11
N HIS A 310 14.73 -13.11 8.02
CA HIS A 310 15.74 -14.12 8.34
C HIS A 310 15.25 -15.19 9.34
N GLN A 311 14.05 -15.05 9.89
CA GLN A 311 13.49 -15.95 10.89
C GLN A 311 12.42 -16.85 10.25
N ARG A 312 12.28 -18.07 10.78
CA ARG A 312 11.11 -18.90 10.48
C ARG A 312 10.02 -18.54 11.48
N ARG A 313 9.05 -17.73 11.06
CA ARG A 313 7.84 -17.42 11.83
C ARG A 313 6.60 -17.68 10.98
N GLY A 314 5.51 -18.10 11.62
CA GLY A 314 4.28 -18.50 10.94
C GLY A 314 4.49 -19.67 9.97
N GLU A 315 3.87 -19.55 8.81
CA GLU A 315 3.91 -20.56 7.74
C GLU A 315 5.16 -20.42 6.83
N GLY A 316 5.89 -19.31 6.94
CA GLY A 316 7.01 -18.92 6.07
C GLY A 316 8.35 -19.64 6.29
N LYS A 317 9.23 -19.57 5.29
CA LYS A 317 10.65 -19.94 5.42
C LYS A 317 11.50 -18.67 5.57
N ALA A 318 12.62 -18.79 6.27
CA ALA A 318 13.64 -17.75 6.28
C ALA A 318 14.13 -17.51 4.84
N LEU A 319 14.22 -16.24 4.46
CA LEU A 319 14.62 -15.79 3.14
C LEU A 319 16.11 -16.02 2.91
N ASP A 320 16.49 -16.28 1.66
CA ASP A 320 17.90 -16.35 1.27
C ASP A 320 18.61 -15.02 1.60
N PRO A 321 19.79 -15.02 2.25
CA PRO A 321 20.52 -13.80 2.59
C PRO A 321 20.78 -12.86 1.39
N SER A 322 20.87 -13.38 0.16
CA SER A 322 21.02 -12.58 -1.06
C SER A 322 19.77 -11.79 -1.44
N LYS A 323 18.61 -12.12 -0.86
CA LYS A 323 17.32 -11.44 -1.05
C LYS A 323 16.83 -10.73 0.22
N ASP A 324 17.62 -10.78 1.30
CA ASP A 324 17.30 -10.17 2.58
C ASP A 324 18.26 -9.02 2.89
N SER A 325 17.74 -7.79 2.86
CA SER A 325 18.42 -6.59 3.34
C SER A 325 17.42 -5.45 3.53
N VAL A 326 17.86 -4.34 4.11
CA VAL A 326 17.09 -3.08 4.17
C VAL A 326 16.70 -2.53 2.80
N GLU A 327 17.29 -3.03 1.70
CA GLU A 327 16.82 -2.70 0.35
C GLU A 327 15.46 -3.32 0.04
N TYR A 328 15.10 -4.43 0.69
CA TYR A 328 13.85 -5.15 0.44
C TYR A 328 12.82 -4.99 1.54
N SER A 329 13.28 -4.84 2.80
CA SER A 329 12.39 -4.75 3.96
C SER A 329 13.03 -3.97 5.11
N VAL A 330 12.28 -3.05 5.70
CA VAL A 330 12.64 -2.39 6.96
C VAL A 330 12.64 -3.37 8.14
N MET A 331 12.03 -4.55 7.97
CA MET A 331 12.06 -5.66 8.92
C MET A 331 13.37 -6.47 8.86
N SER A 332 14.25 -6.20 7.88
CA SER A 332 15.54 -6.89 7.78
C SER A 332 16.53 -6.41 8.82
N TYR A 333 17.33 -7.33 9.35
CA TYR A 333 18.52 -7.02 10.16
C TYR A 333 19.79 -6.90 9.33
N ARG A 334 19.72 -7.20 8.03
CA ARG A 334 20.87 -7.12 7.13
C ARG A 334 20.93 -5.73 6.50
N SER A 335 22.05 -5.05 6.68
CA SER A 335 22.32 -3.78 6.01
C SER A 335 22.46 -3.94 4.50
N TYR A 336 23.02 -5.07 4.04
CA TYR A 336 23.19 -5.35 2.62
C TYR A 336 23.01 -6.83 2.31
N ARG A 337 22.76 -7.13 1.04
CA ARG A 337 22.50 -8.50 0.57
C ARG A 337 23.71 -9.39 0.78
N GLY A 338 23.46 -10.58 1.30
CA GLY A 338 24.50 -11.56 1.58
C GLY A 338 25.28 -11.28 2.87
N GLU A 339 24.90 -10.27 3.67
CA GLU A 339 25.52 -10.05 4.97
C GLU A 339 25.37 -11.28 5.88
N ASP A 340 26.48 -11.70 6.48
CA ASP A 340 26.49 -12.73 7.52
C ASP A 340 26.13 -12.10 8.87
N LEU A 341 24.89 -12.33 9.30
CA LEU A 341 24.39 -11.86 10.60
C LEU A 341 25.17 -12.46 11.78
N ALA A 342 25.74 -13.66 11.65
CA ALA A 342 26.52 -14.27 12.74
C ALA A 342 27.83 -13.53 12.99
N ALA A 343 28.39 -12.91 11.94
CA ALA A 343 29.58 -12.07 12.03
C ALA A 343 29.24 -10.59 12.29
N SER A 344 27.96 -10.20 12.33
CA SER A 344 27.54 -8.80 12.43
C SER A 344 27.38 -8.31 13.86
N THR A 345 27.74 -7.05 14.10
CA THR A 345 27.59 -6.36 15.40
C THR A 345 26.41 -5.38 15.41
N GLY A 346 25.60 -5.37 14.35
CA GLY A 346 24.49 -4.43 14.14
C GLY A 346 24.53 -3.83 12.75
N TYR A 347 23.58 -2.93 12.46
CA TYR A 347 23.53 -2.24 11.16
C TYR A 347 24.80 -1.45 10.88
N THR A 348 25.27 -1.54 9.64
CA THR A 348 26.38 -0.74 9.10
C THR A 348 25.91 0.45 8.27
N VAL A 349 24.59 0.56 8.00
CA VAL A 349 24.02 1.64 7.20
C VAL A 349 24.43 3.01 7.74
N ALA A 350 24.92 3.86 6.84
CA ALA A 350 25.38 5.20 7.19
C ALA A 350 24.25 6.05 7.78
N ARG A 351 24.64 7.03 8.59
CA ARG A 351 23.69 7.92 9.25
C ARG A 351 22.95 8.76 8.21
N GLY A 352 21.62 8.59 8.13
CA GLY A 352 20.76 9.28 7.18
C GLY A 352 20.43 8.46 5.93
N ASP A 353 20.98 7.24 5.80
CA ASP A 353 20.86 6.40 4.60
C ASP A 353 19.96 5.18 4.82
N TYR A 354 19.11 5.20 5.85
CA TYR A 354 18.09 4.16 6.02
C TYR A 354 16.93 4.37 5.05
N PRO A 355 16.07 3.37 4.82
CA PRO A 355 14.85 3.56 4.05
C PRO A 355 13.98 4.72 4.57
N GLU A 356 13.42 5.52 3.66
CA GLU A 356 12.46 6.59 3.97
C GLU A 356 11.01 6.09 4.03
N THR A 357 10.76 4.87 3.54
CA THR A 357 9.44 4.24 3.46
C THR A 357 9.54 2.75 3.80
N PRO A 358 8.41 2.06 4.02
CA PRO A 358 8.36 0.62 3.81
C PRO A 358 8.91 0.27 2.42
N MET A 359 9.61 -0.86 2.34
CA MET A 359 10.28 -1.32 1.13
C MET A 359 9.44 -2.35 0.39
N ILE A 360 9.89 -2.77 -0.80
CA ILE A 360 9.13 -3.61 -1.74
C ILE A 360 8.40 -4.77 -1.05
N ASN A 361 9.11 -5.57 -0.23
CA ASN A 361 8.50 -6.73 0.42
C ASN A 361 7.59 -6.33 1.59
N ASP A 362 7.90 -5.23 2.29
CA ASP A 362 7.04 -4.70 3.35
C ASP A 362 5.67 -4.30 2.81
N ILE A 363 5.67 -3.60 1.68
CA ILE A 363 4.45 -3.14 1.00
C ILE A 363 3.66 -4.35 0.52
N ALA A 364 4.29 -5.29 -0.18
CA ALA A 364 3.63 -6.51 -0.64
C ALA A 364 3.02 -7.31 0.54
N ALA A 365 3.76 -7.48 1.63
CA ALA A 365 3.30 -8.22 2.80
C ALA A 365 2.14 -7.52 3.52
N ILE A 366 2.22 -6.21 3.74
CA ILE A 366 1.17 -5.48 4.45
C ILE A 366 -0.13 -5.40 3.62
N GLN A 367 -0.01 -5.29 2.30
CA GLN A 367 -1.14 -5.35 1.39
C GLN A 367 -1.74 -6.75 1.32
N TYR A 368 -0.93 -7.80 1.44
CA TYR A 368 -1.44 -9.16 1.57
C TYR A 368 -2.28 -9.35 2.85
N LEU A 369 -1.82 -8.81 3.99
CA LEU A 369 -2.53 -8.91 5.26
C LEU A 369 -3.84 -8.10 5.31
N TYR A 370 -3.80 -6.86 4.81
CA TYR A 370 -4.87 -5.88 5.05
C TYR A 370 -5.49 -5.28 3.79
N GLY A 371 -4.98 -5.62 2.60
CA GLY A 371 -5.35 -5.01 1.33
C GLY A 371 -4.62 -3.68 1.09
N PRO A 372 -4.50 -3.24 -0.17
CA PRO A 372 -3.85 -1.99 -0.52
C PRO A 372 -4.68 -0.75 -0.22
N ARG A 373 -4.02 0.34 0.14
CA ARG A 373 -4.64 1.66 0.24
C ARG A 373 -4.61 2.38 -1.12
N TRP A 374 -5.62 2.10 -1.95
CA TRP A 374 -5.79 2.74 -3.26
C TRP A 374 -6.04 4.25 -3.22
N SER A 375 -6.26 4.84 -2.04
CA SER A 375 -6.44 6.29 -1.91
C SER A 375 -5.12 7.06 -1.88
N THR A 376 -4.00 6.39 -1.59
CA THR A 376 -2.67 6.98 -1.57
C THR A 376 -2.28 7.37 -2.97
N ASN A 377 -1.93 8.64 -3.22
CA ASN A 377 -1.53 9.18 -4.52
C ASN A 377 -2.46 8.91 -5.72
N LYS A 378 -3.73 8.55 -5.49
CA LYS A 378 -4.69 8.00 -6.47
C LYS A 378 -5.03 8.77 -7.76
N GLY A 379 -4.43 9.91 -8.02
CA GLY A 379 -4.61 10.66 -9.26
C GLY A 379 -3.25 10.99 -9.86
N ASP A 380 -3.23 11.63 -11.02
CA ASP A 380 -2.01 11.88 -11.79
C ASP A 380 -0.91 12.55 -10.94
N THR A 381 0.09 11.76 -10.56
CA THR A 381 1.15 12.16 -9.65
C THR A 381 2.46 12.34 -10.41
N VAL A 382 3.08 13.52 -10.26
CA VAL A 382 4.41 13.77 -10.79
C VAL A 382 5.45 13.66 -9.68
N TYR A 383 6.17 12.55 -9.67
CA TYR A 383 7.27 12.28 -8.75
C TYR A 383 8.53 13.01 -9.21
N ARG A 384 8.87 14.09 -8.50
CA ARG A 384 10.11 14.85 -8.69
C ARG A 384 11.13 14.48 -7.63
N PHE A 385 12.38 14.37 -8.05
CA PHE A 385 13.50 14.03 -7.19
C PHE A 385 14.46 15.22 -7.15
N ASP A 386 14.78 15.73 -5.96
CA ASP A 386 15.63 16.90 -5.82
C ASP A 386 17.11 16.50 -6.03
N PRO A 387 17.81 17.08 -7.02
CA PRO A 387 19.23 16.77 -7.25
C PRO A 387 20.16 17.20 -6.11
N SER A 388 19.67 17.97 -5.13
CA SER A 388 20.40 18.43 -3.95
C SER A 388 20.20 17.56 -2.71
N GLU A 389 19.22 16.65 -2.71
CA GLU A 389 19.06 15.66 -1.65
C GLU A 389 20.33 14.80 -1.55
N ALA A 390 20.82 14.60 -0.32
CA ALA A 390 22.04 13.86 -0.06
C ALA A 390 21.88 12.38 -0.43
N THR A 391 20.79 11.77 0.01
CA THR A 391 20.43 10.38 -0.24
C THR A 391 18.95 10.33 -0.58
N ILE A 392 18.58 9.46 -1.51
CA ILE A 392 17.19 9.09 -1.78
C ILE A 392 17.12 7.58 -1.66
N PHE A 393 16.34 7.06 -0.73
CA PHE A 393 16.20 5.61 -0.54
C PHE A 393 14.80 5.21 -0.11
N ARG A 394 13.94 4.91 -1.09
CA ARG A 394 12.51 4.63 -0.85
C ARG A 394 11.87 3.74 -1.89
N THR A 395 10.67 3.27 -1.58
CA THR A 395 9.77 2.59 -2.52
C THR A 395 8.52 3.44 -2.76
N ILE A 396 8.16 3.63 -4.03
CA ILE A 396 6.94 4.31 -4.44
C ILE A 396 5.78 3.31 -4.51
N TRP A 397 4.67 3.70 -3.87
CA TRP A 397 3.36 3.10 -4.05
C TRP A 397 2.44 4.18 -4.56
N ASP A 398 1.77 3.89 -5.66
CA ASP A 398 0.70 4.72 -6.21
C ASP A 398 -0.62 3.96 -6.19
N GLY A 399 -1.68 4.65 -5.78
CA GLY A 399 -3.03 4.12 -5.71
C GLY A 399 -3.82 4.32 -7.00
N GLY A 400 -3.27 4.93 -8.05
CA GLY A 400 -3.90 5.12 -9.36
C GLY A 400 -3.62 6.47 -9.99
N GLY A 401 -3.95 6.62 -11.26
CA GLY A 401 -3.71 7.86 -11.99
C GLY A 401 -2.93 7.57 -13.25
N THR A 402 -2.44 8.63 -13.88
CA THR A 402 -1.38 8.57 -14.88
C THR A 402 -0.17 9.31 -14.32
N ASP A 403 0.82 8.54 -13.89
CA ASP A 403 1.90 9.00 -13.04
C ASP A 403 3.19 9.19 -13.84
N THR A 404 4.06 10.07 -13.35
CA THR A 404 5.26 10.49 -14.08
C THR A 404 6.46 10.55 -13.16
N TYR A 405 7.54 9.89 -13.53
CA TYR A 405 8.87 10.15 -12.99
C TYR A 405 9.52 11.31 -13.74
N ASP A 406 9.71 12.44 -13.05
CA ASP A 406 10.26 13.67 -13.63
C ASP A 406 11.67 13.93 -13.09
N ALA A 407 12.67 13.58 -13.90
CA ALA A 407 14.09 13.81 -13.65
C ALA A 407 14.62 15.06 -14.39
N SER A 408 13.75 15.96 -14.84
CA SER A 408 14.15 17.13 -15.65
C SER A 408 15.13 18.09 -14.98
N ALA A 409 15.20 18.06 -13.65
CA ALA A 409 16.13 18.87 -12.85
C ALA A 409 17.58 18.33 -12.89
N TYR A 410 17.80 17.10 -13.37
CA TYR A 410 19.12 16.48 -13.38
C TYR A 410 19.95 16.93 -14.58
N GLY A 411 21.18 17.36 -14.31
CA GLY A 411 22.19 17.64 -15.34
C GLY A 411 23.08 16.45 -15.68
N SER A 412 23.06 15.40 -14.86
CA SER A 412 23.80 14.15 -15.05
C SER A 412 22.87 13.06 -15.58
N ALA A 413 23.47 12.03 -16.18
CA ALA A 413 22.74 10.84 -16.62
C ALA A 413 21.96 10.20 -15.47
N VAL A 414 20.68 9.91 -15.70
CA VAL A 414 19.80 9.13 -14.80
C VAL A 414 19.43 7.79 -15.41
N LYS A 415 18.95 6.88 -14.57
CA LYS A 415 18.45 5.57 -14.98
C LYS A 415 17.06 5.36 -14.40
N LEU A 416 16.05 5.38 -15.25
CA LEU A 416 14.64 5.28 -14.87
C LEU A 416 14.09 3.92 -15.32
N TYR A 417 13.45 3.22 -14.40
CA TYR A 417 12.73 1.97 -14.65
C TYR A 417 11.31 2.12 -14.11
N LEU A 418 10.31 1.90 -14.97
CA LEU A 418 8.90 2.06 -14.61
C LEU A 418 8.21 0.75 -14.23
N GLY A 419 8.87 -0.39 -14.44
CA GLY A 419 8.33 -1.70 -14.06
C GLY A 419 8.23 -1.88 -12.52
N PRO A 420 7.24 -2.65 -12.03
CA PRO A 420 7.12 -3.01 -10.61
C PRO A 420 8.34 -3.81 -10.14
N GLY A 421 8.76 -3.58 -8.89
CA GLY A 421 9.94 -4.21 -8.29
C GLY A 421 11.30 -3.71 -8.82
N PHE A 422 11.31 -2.91 -9.90
CA PHE A 422 12.53 -2.33 -10.45
C PHE A 422 12.98 -1.08 -9.71
N TRP A 423 14.26 -0.74 -9.91
CA TRP A 423 14.96 0.33 -9.22
C TRP A 423 15.46 1.38 -10.20
N SER A 424 15.11 2.63 -9.92
CA SER A 424 15.64 3.82 -10.59
C SER A 424 16.80 4.43 -9.77
N SER A 425 17.75 5.05 -10.46
CA SER A 425 18.93 5.68 -9.87
C SER A 425 19.22 7.02 -10.55
N PHE A 426 19.55 8.05 -9.76
CA PHE A 426 19.79 9.39 -10.29
C PHE A 426 21.27 9.77 -10.30
N LYS A 427 21.87 9.98 -9.12
CA LYS A 427 23.32 10.20 -8.95
C LYS A 427 23.89 9.10 -8.08
N LYS A 428 25.15 8.71 -8.34
CA LYS A 428 25.87 7.77 -7.46
C LYS A 428 25.93 8.29 -6.02
N SER A 429 26.09 9.61 -5.83
CA SER A 429 26.12 10.24 -4.51
C SER A 429 24.79 10.23 -3.77
N GLN A 430 23.67 9.93 -4.45
CA GLN A 430 22.33 9.84 -3.86
C GLN A 430 21.93 8.40 -3.50
N LEU A 431 22.82 7.43 -3.74
CA LEU A 431 22.61 6.06 -3.30
C LEU A 431 22.96 5.94 -1.82
N ALA A 432 22.06 5.30 -1.06
CA ALA A 432 22.31 5.00 0.34
C ALA A 432 23.59 4.17 0.52
N VAL A 433 24.43 4.57 1.46
CA VAL A 433 25.61 3.83 1.88
C VAL A 433 25.19 2.80 2.94
N LEU A 434 25.20 1.53 2.55
CA LEU A 434 24.76 0.41 3.38
C LEU A 434 25.87 -0.14 4.28
N ASP A 435 27.14 -0.04 3.86
CA ASP A 435 28.31 -0.42 4.66
C ASP A 435 29.52 0.46 4.28
N PRO A 436 29.82 1.51 5.06
CA PRO A 436 30.98 2.37 4.84
C PRO A 436 32.29 1.60 4.99
N GLY A 437 33.14 1.61 3.96
CA GLY A 437 34.43 0.89 3.96
C GLY A 437 34.32 -0.64 4.01
N GLY A 438 33.13 -1.20 3.76
CA GLY A 438 32.87 -2.61 3.46
C GLY A 438 33.70 -3.63 4.23
N ARG A 439 33.73 -3.57 5.57
CA ARG A 439 34.55 -4.45 6.45
C ARG A 439 35.96 -4.80 5.92
N GLY A 440 36.65 -3.83 5.30
CA GLY A 440 37.99 -4.02 4.71
C GLY A 440 38.05 -4.00 3.18
N ALA A 441 36.94 -3.71 2.48
CA ALA A 441 36.93 -3.40 1.05
C ALA A 441 37.38 -1.95 0.79
N ALA A 442 37.88 -1.68 -0.42
CA ALA A 442 38.36 -0.35 -0.81
C ALA A 442 37.23 0.68 -1.04
N ASP A 443 35.99 0.20 -1.24
CA ASP A 443 34.81 1.01 -1.59
C ASP A 443 33.63 0.70 -0.67
N ASP A 444 32.75 1.70 -0.50
CA ASP A 444 31.49 1.57 0.22
C ASP A 444 30.52 0.61 -0.48
N THR A 445 29.75 -0.15 0.31
CA THR A 445 28.60 -0.90 -0.24
C THR A 445 27.42 0.04 -0.39
N LEU A 446 26.97 0.27 -1.63
CA LEU A 446 25.85 1.16 -1.95
C LEU A 446 24.57 0.37 -2.22
N ALA A 447 23.42 0.98 -1.95
CA ALA A 447 22.13 0.49 -2.40
C ALA A 447 22.08 0.39 -3.93
N ARG A 448 21.32 -0.59 -4.43
CA ARG A 448 21.18 -0.84 -5.87
C ARG A 448 20.58 0.31 -6.68
N GLY A 449 19.79 1.15 -6.02
CA GLY A 449 19.12 2.29 -6.61
C GLY A 449 18.57 3.23 -5.55
N SER A 450 18.07 4.37 -6.01
CA SER A 450 17.52 5.40 -5.15
C SER A 450 16.04 5.15 -4.85
N VAL A 451 15.29 4.72 -5.87
CA VAL A 451 13.84 4.58 -5.80
C VAL A 451 13.42 3.25 -6.39
N ALA A 452 12.69 2.46 -5.62
CA ALA A 452 12.02 1.26 -6.10
C ALA A 452 10.57 1.55 -6.46
N ASN A 453 10.02 0.76 -7.38
CA ASN A 453 8.57 0.64 -7.53
C ASN A 453 8.07 -0.53 -6.69
N ALA A 454 6.94 -0.37 -5.99
CA ALA A 454 6.29 -1.47 -5.31
C ALA A 454 5.88 -2.58 -6.29
N GLU A 455 5.72 -3.81 -5.79
CA GLU A 455 5.10 -4.89 -6.55
C GLU A 455 3.61 -4.61 -6.78
N LEU A 456 3.05 -5.20 -7.83
CA LEU A 456 1.62 -5.08 -8.09
C LEU A 456 0.80 -5.93 -7.11
N TYR A 457 -0.28 -5.34 -6.59
CA TYR A 457 -1.26 -6.10 -5.81
C TYR A 457 -2.11 -6.98 -6.73
N ASN A 458 -1.93 -8.30 -6.68
CA ASN A 458 -2.65 -9.29 -7.50
C ASN A 458 -2.61 -9.00 -9.02
N GLY A 459 -1.48 -8.48 -9.52
CA GLY A 459 -1.30 -8.13 -10.93
C GLY A 459 -2.10 -6.91 -11.40
N ASN A 460 -2.70 -6.15 -10.47
CA ASN A 460 -3.42 -4.93 -10.80
C ASN A 460 -2.44 -3.82 -11.19
N THR A 461 -2.53 -3.33 -12.43
CA THR A 461 -1.64 -2.30 -13.00
C THR A 461 -1.90 -0.90 -12.48
N ARG A 462 -2.92 -0.70 -11.62
CA ARG A 462 -3.28 0.63 -11.10
C ARG A 462 -2.15 1.33 -10.33
N SER A 463 -1.17 0.62 -9.82
CA SER A 463 -0.03 1.21 -9.10
C SER A 463 1.21 1.41 -9.99
N MET A 464 1.06 1.29 -11.31
CA MET A 464 2.17 1.48 -12.24
C MET A 464 2.53 2.95 -12.38
N ILE A 465 3.74 3.18 -12.87
CA ILE A 465 4.15 4.49 -13.35
C ILE A 465 4.13 4.42 -14.88
N GLU A 466 3.36 5.30 -15.51
CA GLU A 466 3.15 5.29 -16.97
C GLU A 466 4.22 6.10 -17.71
N ASN A 467 4.77 7.14 -17.08
CA ASN A 467 5.56 8.12 -17.80
C ASN A 467 6.92 8.40 -17.17
N ALA A 468 7.87 8.78 -18.00
CA ALA A 468 9.20 9.20 -17.57
C ALA A 468 9.71 10.38 -18.39
N ILE A 469 10.32 11.32 -17.70
CA ILE A 469 11.01 12.47 -18.28
C ILE A 469 12.45 12.43 -17.77
N GLY A 470 13.40 12.31 -18.70
CA GLY A 470 14.84 12.38 -18.48
C GLY A 470 15.30 13.77 -18.01
N GLY A 471 16.60 13.93 -17.89
CA GLY A 471 17.29 15.15 -17.50
C GLY A 471 17.96 15.85 -18.69
N ARG A 472 19.22 16.24 -18.49
CA ARG A 472 20.10 16.78 -19.55
C ARG A 472 21.31 15.88 -19.83
N GLY A 473 21.37 14.73 -19.16
CA GLY A 473 22.46 13.77 -19.26
C GLY A 473 22.16 12.72 -20.33
N ASN A 474 23.05 11.76 -20.49
CA ASN A 474 22.78 10.61 -21.36
C ASN A 474 21.96 9.58 -20.58
N ASP A 475 20.65 9.73 -20.63
CA ASP A 475 19.72 9.04 -19.75
C ASP A 475 19.38 7.65 -20.29
N LYS A 476 18.97 6.77 -19.37
CA LYS A 476 18.46 5.45 -19.70
C LYS A 476 17.07 5.31 -19.13
N ILE A 477 16.08 5.14 -20.00
CA ILE A 477 14.67 5.10 -19.63
C ILE A 477 14.09 3.78 -20.12
N PHE A 478 13.55 2.99 -19.22
CA PHE A 478 12.91 1.72 -19.52
C PHE A 478 11.47 1.80 -19.04
N GLY A 479 10.54 1.58 -19.97
CA GLY A 479 9.11 1.47 -19.72
C GLY A 479 8.74 0.23 -18.92
N ASN A 480 7.54 -0.26 -19.16
CA ASN A 480 6.98 -1.48 -18.59
C ASN A 480 6.08 -2.15 -19.63
N TRP A 481 5.05 -2.89 -19.22
CA TRP A 481 4.21 -3.64 -20.18
C TRP A 481 2.86 -2.98 -20.47
N ILE A 482 2.68 -1.73 -20.02
CA ILE A 482 1.54 -0.89 -20.38
C ILE A 482 2.02 0.28 -21.22
N ASP A 483 1.09 0.97 -21.88
CA ASP A 483 1.38 2.15 -22.68
C ASP A 483 2.16 3.20 -21.87
N ASN A 484 3.32 3.61 -22.37
CA ASN A 484 4.18 4.58 -21.72
C ASN A 484 4.44 5.83 -22.55
N THR A 485 4.67 6.97 -21.89
CA THR A 485 5.27 8.15 -22.53
C THR A 485 6.65 8.40 -21.95
N LEU A 486 7.68 8.28 -22.79
CA LEU A 486 9.09 8.41 -22.44
C LEU A 486 9.71 9.60 -23.19
N GLU A 487 10.30 10.54 -22.46
CA GLU A 487 10.97 11.72 -23.01
C GLU A 487 12.44 11.79 -22.54
N GLY A 488 13.41 11.66 -23.46
CA GLY A 488 14.85 11.72 -23.17
C GLY A 488 15.36 13.15 -22.89
N ARG A 489 14.84 14.11 -23.66
CA ARG A 489 15.14 15.56 -23.63
C ARG A 489 16.48 15.96 -24.22
N ARG A 490 17.57 15.95 -23.46
CA ARG A 490 18.89 16.39 -23.94
C ARG A 490 19.88 15.33 -23.52
N GLY A 491 20.80 14.98 -24.40
CA GLY A 491 21.78 13.95 -24.13
C GLY A 491 21.73 12.90 -25.22
N MET A 492 22.57 11.89 -25.11
CA MET A 492 22.46 10.69 -25.95
C MET A 492 21.70 9.65 -25.15
N ASP A 493 20.39 9.63 -25.32
CA ASP A 493 19.48 8.87 -24.49
C ASP A 493 19.27 7.46 -25.04
N THR A 494 18.99 6.52 -24.14
CA THR A 494 18.56 5.17 -24.51
C THR A 494 17.20 4.92 -23.91
N MET A 495 16.23 4.63 -24.76
CA MET A 495 14.84 4.40 -24.39
C MET A 495 14.35 3.06 -24.92
N ASP A 496 13.63 2.33 -24.07
CA ASP A 496 13.04 1.02 -24.35
C ASP A 496 11.60 1.04 -23.84
N GLY A 497 10.62 1.02 -24.74
CA GLY A 497 9.19 1.00 -24.41
C GLY A 497 8.75 -0.33 -23.80
N LEU A 498 9.39 -1.42 -24.24
CA LEU A 498 9.09 -2.81 -23.91
C LEU A 498 7.78 -3.31 -24.51
N ALA A 499 6.66 -3.23 -23.80
CA ALA A 499 5.38 -3.69 -24.32
C ALA A 499 4.29 -2.67 -24.02
N GLY A 500 3.34 -2.51 -24.93
CA GLY A 500 2.34 -1.45 -24.83
C GLY A 500 2.33 -0.62 -26.10
N HIS A 501 1.46 0.38 -26.17
CA HIS A 501 1.47 1.37 -27.23
C HIS A 501 2.28 2.58 -26.76
N ASP A 502 3.57 2.56 -27.04
CA ASP A 502 4.50 3.48 -26.40
C ASP A 502 4.74 4.73 -27.22
N ARG A 503 5.02 5.83 -26.53
CA ARG A 503 5.40 7.12 -27.11
C ARG A 503 6.80 7.48 -26.65
N LEU A 504 7.78 7.34 -27.55
CA LEU A 504 9.18 7.64 -27.30
C LEU A 504 9.58 8.94 -28.01
N ILE A 505 10.09 9.91 -27.25
CA ILE A 505 10.60 11.20 -27.73
C ILE A 505 12.06 11.34 -27.29
N GLY A 506 13.00 11.23 -28.23
CA GLY A 506 14.45 11.31 -27.94
C GLY A 506 14.85 12.69 -27.47
N GLY A 507 14.60 13.69 -28.32
CA GLY A 507 14.92 15.08 -28.05
C GLY A 507 16.26 15.46 -28.68
N ALA A 508 17.05 16.25 -27.96
CA ALA A 508 18.31 16.76 -28.47
C ALA A 508 19.45 15.78 -28.18
N GLY A 509 19.91 15.08 -29.20
CA GLY A 509 21.17 14.36 -29.17
C GLY A 509 21.19 13.24 -30.18
N ARG A 510 21.88 12.16 -29.86
CA ARG A 510 21.95 10.96 -30.71
C ARG A 510 21.36 9.82 -29.92
N ASP A 511 20.07 9.60 -30.12
CA ASP A 511 19.28 8.77 -29.25
C ASP A 511 19.12 7.37 -29.82
N ARG A 512 18.93 6.42 -28.91
CA ARG A 512 18.61 5.04 -29.24
C ARG A 512 17.24 4.73 -28.68
N MET A 513 16.31 4.41 -29.58
CA MET A 513 14.93 4.11 -29.24
C MET A 513 14.56 2.72 -29.73
N ASP A 514 13.86 2.01 -28.86
CA ASP A 514 13.30 0.69 -29.08
C ASP A 514 11.84 0.73 -28.60
N GLY A 515 10.87 0.63 -29.52
CA GLY A 515 9.44 0.65 -29.21
C GLY A 515 9.05 -0.61 -28.45
N GLY A 516 9.28 -1.76 -29.09
CA GLY A 516 9.14 -3.07 -28.47
C GLY A 516 7.98 -3.83 -29.07
N THR A 517 7.01 -4.26 -28.27
CA THR A 517 5.78 -4.85 -28.81
C THR A 517 4.61 -3.92 -28.64
N GLY A 518 3.83 -3.76 -29.72
CA GLY A 518 2.71 -2.86 -29.77
C GLY A 518 2.89 -1.89 -30.92
N ASN A 519 1.89 -1.03 -31.11
CA ASN A 519 1.95 0.03 -32.12
C ASN A 519 2.57 1.27 -31.48
N ASP A 520 3.81 1.55 -31.83
CA ASP A 520 4.59 2.57 -31.13
C ASP A 520 4.74 3.86 -31.93
N TYR A 521 4.90 4.96 -31.21
CA TYR A 521 5.21 6.28 -31.75
C TYR A 521 6.66 6.62 -31.39
N LEU A 522 7.53 6.72 -32.40
CA LEU A 522 8.96 7.02 -32.20
C LEU A 522 9.32 8.34 -32.87
N ARG A 523 9.86 9.29 -32.08
CA ARG A 523 10.33 10.59 -32.59
C ARG A 523 11.72 10.90 -32.06
N GLY A 524 12.72 10.84 -32.94
CA GLY A 524 14.13 11.09 -32.60
C GLY A 524 14.36 12.54 -32.20
N GLU A 525 14.08 13.47 -33.11
CA GLU A 525 14.48 14.89 -33.03
C GLU A 525 16.01 15.08 -33.04
N GLY A 526 16.48 16.31 -33.28
CA GLY A 526 17.88 16.62 -33.00
C GLY A 526 18.87 16.01 -34.00
N GLN A 527 19.84 15.21 -33.53
CA GLN A 527 21.02 14.86 -34.34
C GLN A 527 20.79 13.63 -35.20
N LYS A 528 21.27 12.46 -34.76
CA LYS A 528 21.25 11.23 -35.53
C LYS A 528 20.81 10.14 -34.60
N ASP A 529 19.59 9.70 -34.82
CA ASP A 529 18.95 8.74 -33.95
C ASP A 529 18.89 7.37 -34.59
N ARG A 530 18.73 6.38 -33.73
CA ARG A 530 18.53 5.00 -34.13
C ARG A 530 17.21 4.52 -33.55
N MET A 531 16.24 4.30 -34.42
CA MET A 531 14.88 3.92 -34.08
C MET A 531 14.61 2.47 -34.50
N THR A 532 13.98 1.72 -33.61
CA THR A 532 13.60 0.32 -33.79
C THR A 532 12.15 0.21 -33.33
N GLY A 533 11.23 -0.12 -34.23
CA GLY A 533 9.81 -0.26 -33.87
C GLY A 533 9.51 -1.62 -33.22
N ASN A 534 10.16 -2.66 -33.74
CA ASN A 534 9.97 -4.07 -33.45
C ASN A 534 8.61 -4.61 -33.93
N ALA A 535 7.74 -5.05 -33.03
CA ALA A 535 6.57 -5.84 -33.41
C ALA A 535 5.30 -5.03 -33.22
N GLY A 536 4.68 -4.65 -34.34
CA GLY A 536 3.42 -3.94 -34.36
C GLY A 536 3.36 -3.08 -35.60
N ARG A 537 2.45 -2.10 -35.61
CA ARG A 537 2.42 -1.05 -36.60
C ARG A 537 3.01 0.20 -35.98
N ASP A 538 4.23 0.53 -36.38
CA ASP A 538 4.98 1.61 -35.75
C ASP A 538 5.00 2.86 -36.61
N ASP A 539 4.85 4.02 -35.96
CA ASP A 539 4.91 5.33 -36.58
C ASP A 539 6.25 6.00 -36.25
N PHE A 540 7.13 6.11 -37.26
CA PHE A 540 8.38 6.85 -37.17
C PHE A 540 8.16 8.30 -37.59
N VAL A 541 8.22 9.22 -36.62
CA VAL A 541 7.64 10.55 -36.77
C VAL A 541 8.68 11.64 -36.98
N PHE A 542 8.45 12.48 -37.99
CA PHE A 542 9.26 13.65 -38.31
C PHE A 542 8.35 14.86 -38.51
N ARG A 543 8.69 16.00 -37.88
CA ARG A 543 7.84 17.20 -37.89
C ARG A 543 8.49 18.42 -38.54
N LYS A 544 9.79 18.36 -38.82
CA LYS A 544 10.56 19.46 -39.44
C LYS A 544 11.87 18.93 -40.01
N ALA A 545 12.48 19.71 -40.90
CA ALA A 545 13.74 19.33 -41.57
C ALA A 545 14.88 19.03 -40.58
N SER A 546 14.92 19.73 -39.44
CA SER A 546 15.93 19.51 -38.40
C SER A 546 15.72 18.26 -37.55
N ASP A 547 14.64 17.50 -37.75
CA ASP A 547 14.45 16.22 -37.06
C ASP A 547 15.31 15.10 -37.66
N SER A 548 15.77 15.21 -38.93
CA SER A 548 16.82 14.31 -39.46
C SER A 548 17.58 14.94 -40.64
N ASN A 549 18.91 14.91 -40.56
CA ASN A 549 19.77 15.58 -41.51
C ASN A 549 19.77 14.92 -42.91
N PRO A 550 19.84 15.66 -44.03
CA PRO A 550 19.89 15.06 -45.36
C PRO A 550 21.25 14.41 -45.72
N ILE A 551 22.33 14.81 -45.03
CA ILE A 551 23.71 14.39 -45.33
C ILE A 551 23.97 12.96 -44.86
N ASN A 552 24.54 12.14 -45.74
CA ASN A 552 24.93 10.76 -45.43
C ASN A 552 25.83 10.70 -44.19
N GLY A 553 25.52 9.77 -43.28
CA GLY A 553 26.23 9.60 -42.01
C GLY A 553 25.64 10.42 -40.85
N ARG A 554 24.84 11.46 -41.12
CA ARG A 554 24.17 12.31 -40.12
C ARG A 554 22.65 12.11 -40.04
N ARG A 555 22.08 11.30 -40.93
CA ARG A 555 20.66 10.99 -40.95
C ARG A 555 20.28 10.00 -39.87
N ASP A 556 19.06 10.09 -39.41
CA ASP A 556 18.42 9.07 -38.61
C ASP A 556 18.39 7.73 -39.33
N VAL A 557 18.32 6.68 -38.53
CA VAL A 557 18.30 5.31 -38.99
C VAL A 557 17.10 4.60 -38.38
N ILE A 558 16.15 4.20 -39.24
CA ILE A 558 15.11 3.24 -38.87
C ILE A 558 15.63 1.84 -39.19
N THR A 559 15.64 0.96 -38.19
CA THR A 559 16.48 -0.23 -38.24
C THR A 559 15.78 -1.49 -38.72
N ASP A 560 14.46 -1.49 -38.74
CA ASP A 560 13.61 -2.67 -38.91
C ASP A 560 12.29 -2.39 -39.65
N PHE A 561 12.14 -1.20 -40.27
CA PHE A 561 10.93 -0.77 -40.98
C PHE A 561 10.27 -1.89 -41.80
N LYS A 562 9.01 -2.18 -41.50
CA LYS A 562 8.23 -3.25 -42.10
C LYS A 562 7.11 -2.67 -42.97
N ARG A 563 7.33 -2.70 -44.29
CA ARG A 563 6.36 -2.23 -45.28
C ARG A 563 4.98 -2.87 -45.11
N GLY A 564 3.94 -2.06 -45.31
CA GLY A 564 2.54 -2.46 -45.18
C GLY A 564 2.07 -2.67 -43.73
N GLU A 565 2.97 -2.47 -42.76
CA GLU A 565 2.65 -2.39 -41.34
C GLU A 565 3.06 -1.01 -40.82
N ASP A 566 4.36 -0.69 -40.81
CA ASP A 566 4.90 0.57 -40.30
C ASP A 566 4.70 1.76 -41.23
N HIS A 567 4.76 2.96 -40.66
CA HIS A 567 4.71 4.21 -41.40
C HIS A 567 5.86 5.16 -41.07
N ILE A 568 6.25 5.93 -42.09
CA ILE A 568 7.00 7.17 -41.89
C ILE A 568 5.99 8.31 -41.85
N LEU A 569 5.83 8.93 -40.68
CA LEU A 569 4.80 9.94 -40.42
C LEU A 569 5.38 11.35 -40.58
N LEU A 570 4.92 12.07 -41.61
CA LEU A 570 5.28 13.44 -41.93
C LEU A 570 4.07 14.40 -41.96
N ALA A 571 2.87 13.96 -41.58
CA ALA A 571 1.64 14.78 -41.61
C ALA A 571 1.64 16.03 -40.69
N ALA A 572 2.68 16.23 -39.89
CA ALA A 572 2.88 17.48 -39.13
C ALA A 572 4.08 18.31 -39.66
N PHE A 573 4.75 17.82 -40.68
CA PHE A 573 5.88 18.46 -41.35
C PHE A 573 5.31 19.36 -42.45
N ASP A 574 5.70 20.64 -42.43
CA ASP A 574 5.40 21.57 -43.51
C ASP A 574 6.24 21.33 -44.76
N ALA A 575 5.58 20.92 -45.84
CA ALA A 575 6.23 20.48 -47.07
C ALA A 575 6.77 21.63 -47.94
N ASP A 576 6.35 22.88 -47.74
CA ASP A 576 6.88 24.03 -48.48
C ASP A 576 6.94 25.30 -47.60
N ALA A 577 8.10 25.53 -46.99
CA ALA A 577 8.30 26.66 -46.08
C ALA A 577 8.18 28.04 -46.76
N THR A 578 8.10 28.11 -48.09
CA THR A 578 7.92 29.35 -48.85
C THR A 578 6.46 29.76 -48.97
N GLN A 579 5.53 28.83 -48.73
CA GLN A 579 4.09 29.07 -48.78
C GLN A 579 3.51 29.33 -47.39
N ALA A 580 2.35 29.99 -47.36
CA ALA A 580 1.65 30.24 -46.11
C ALA A 580 0.81 29.02 -45.71
N GLY A 581 0.90 28.63 -44.45
CA GLY A 581 0.21 27.43 -43.91
C GLY A 581 1.03 26.17 -44.07
N ARG A 582 0.51 25.03 -43.60
CA ARG A 582 1.16 23.72 -43.74
C ARG A 582 0.78 23.09 -45.07
N GLN A 583 1.75 22.68 -45.87
CA GLN A 583 1.51 21.84 -47.06
C GLN A 583 1.83 20.37 -46.78
N ASP A 584 1.15 19.47 -47.49
CA ASP A 584 1.40 18.02 -47.45
C ASP A 584 2.44 17.64 -48.51
N PHE A 585 3.23 16.61 -48.22
CA PHE A 585 4.16 16.08 -49.22
C PHE A 585 3.43 15.27 -50.30
N THR A 586 3.97 15.29 -51.52
CA THR A 586 3.56 14.41 -52.62
C THR A 586 4.61 13.33 -52.86
N PHE A 587 4.21 12.05 -52.75
CA PHE A 587 5.10 10.93 -53.05
C PHE A 587 5.30 10.73 -54.56
N ILE A 588 6.54 10.82 -55.03
CA ILE A 588 6.92 10.72 -56.45
C ILE A 588 7.69 9.43 -56.80
N GLY A 589 7.75 8.48 -55.87
CA GLY A 589 8.48 7.22 -56.07
C GLY A 589 10.00 7.43 -56.13
N GLN A 590 10.62 7.06 -57.25
CA GLN A 590 12.07 7.20 -57.46
C GLN A 590 12.45 8.34 -58.40
N GLN A 591 11.49 9.13 -58.88
CA GLN A 591 11.76 10.25 -59.77
C GLN A 591 12.61 11.32 -59.06
N PRO A 592 13.46 12.08 -59.80
CA PRO A 592 14.13 13.25 -59.23
C PRO A 592 13.12 14.31 -58.81
N PHE A 593 13.51 15.17 -57.86
CA PHE A 593 12.68 16.32 -57.48
C PHE A 593 12.50 17.27 -58.66
N SER A 594 11.30 17.84 -58.77
CA SER A 594 10.92 18.80 -59.79
C SER A 594 10.17 20.02 -59.24
N ALA A 595 9.83 20.02 -57.94
CA ALA A 595 9.14 21.08 -57.23
C ALA A 595 9.26 20.86 -55.71
N ALA A 596 9.01 21.91 -54.93
CA ALA A 596 8.86 21.81 -53.47
C ALA A 596 7.76 20.82 -53.05
N GLY A 597 7.85 20.34 -51.81
CA GLY A 597 6.85 19.46 -51.21
C GLY A 597 6.81 18.06 -51.81
N GLN A 598 7.94 17.57 -52.34
CA GLN A 598 8.04 16.23 -52.90
C GLN A 598 8.83 15.29 -51.97
N ILE A 599 8.36 14.05 -51.86
CA ILE A 599 9.05 12.98 -51.12
C ILE A 599 9.32 11.79 -52.05
N ARG A 600 10.53 11.23 -51.96
CA ARG A 600 11.02 10.15 -52.82
C ARG A 600 11.87 9.16 -52.05
N PHE A 601 12.22 8.05 -52.70
CA PHE A 601 13.20 7.10 -52.18
C PHE A 601 14.18 6.61 -53.25
N PHE A 602 15.31 6.07 -52.81
CA PHE A 602 16.28 5.36 -53.66
C PHE A 602 17.08 4.35 -52.83
N LYS A 603 17.74 3.40 -53.49
CA LYS A 603 18.48 2.31 -52.83
C LYS A 603 19.99 2.50 -52.97
N VAL A 604 20.74 2.47 -51.88
CA VAL A 604 22.21 2.61 -51.87
C VAL A 604 22.82 1.50 -51.01
N GLY A 605 23.70 0.67 -51.57
CA GLY A 605 24.26 -0.47 -50.84
C GLY A 605 23.16 -1.38 -50.28
N GLN A 606 23.17 -1.65 -48.97
CA GLN A 606 22.14 -2.45 -48.28
C GLN A 606 21.05 -1.61 -47.59
N LYS A 607 20.92 -0.32 -47.93
CA LYS A 607 19.93 0.58 -47.34
C LYS A 607 19.01 1.20 -48.38
N THR A 608 17.86 1.66 -47.91
CA THR A 608 16.93 2.52 -48.65
C THR A 608 17.00 3.90 -48.02
N VAL A 609 17.09 4.93 -48.84
CA VAL A 609 17.14 6.31 -48.39
C VAL A 609 15.83 6.95 -48.81
N VAL A 610 15.12 7.52 -47.86
CA VAL A 610 13.96 8.40 -48.10
C VAL A 610 14.45 9.83 -47.98
N GLN A 611 14.02 10.68 -48.92
CA GLN A 611 14.38 12.09 -48.96
C GLN A 611 13.15 12.93 -49.27
N ALA A 612 13.07 14.10 -48.67
CA ALA A 612 12.05 15.11 -48.93
C ALA A 612 12.70 16.45 -49.26
N SER A 613 12.11 17.16 -50.22
CA SER A 613 12.47 18.53 -50.60
C SER A 613 11.36 19.48 -50.15
N THR A 614 11.76 20.59 -49.54
CA THR A 614 10.87 21.60 -48.94
C THR A 614 10.95 22.96 -49.63
N ASP A 615 11.75 23.07 -50.68
CA ASP A 615 11.89 24.26 -51.51
C ASP A 615 12.03 23.87 -53.00
N ASP A 616 12.19 24.85 -53.87
CA ASP A 616 12.20 24.65 -55.33
C ASP A 616 13.55 24.18 -55.90
N ASP A 617 14.48 23.73 -55.05
CA ASP A 617 15.77 23.20 -55.51
C ASP A 617 15.76 21.66 -55.70
N ALA A 618 16.87 21.11 -56.21
CA ALA A 618 16.99 19.67 -56.46
C ALA A 618 17.65 18.90 -55.30
N ALA A 619 17.99 19.59 -54.22
CA ALA A 619 18.51 19.03 -52.99
C ALA A 619 17.37 18.51 -52.11
N ALA A 620 17.75 17.84 -51.03
CA ALA A 620 16.82 17.37 -50.03
C ALA A 620 17.15 18.09 -48.74
N GLU A 621 16.12 18.60 -48.05
CA GLU A 621 16.28 19.29 -46.76
C GLU A 621 16.14 18.31 -45.61
N TRP A 622 15.57 17.14 -45.89
CA TRP A 622 15.36 16.07 -44.93
C TRP A 622 15.61 14.70 -45.56
N ALA A 623 16.15 13.78 -44.77
CA ALA A 623 16.31 12.39 -45.19
C ALA A 623 16.38 11.42 -44.02
N VAL A 624 16.00 10.16 -44.24
CA VAL A 624 16.19 9.06 -43.28
C VAL A 624 16.74 7.82 -43.98
N ASP A 625 17.62 7.08 -43.30
CA ASP A 625 18.09 5.78 -43.76
C ASP A 625 17.20 4.66 -43.19
N LEU A 626 16.63 3.83 -44.06
CA LEU A 626 16.00 2.56 -43.69
C LEU A 626 17.01 1.43 -43.90
N ARG A 627 17.20 0.57 -42.91
CA ARG A 627 17.99 -0.65 -43.09
C ARG A 627 17.25 -1.62 -44.01
N GLY A 628 17.97 -2.17 -45.00
CA GLY A 628 17.39 -3.06 -46.00
C GLY A 628 17.07 -2.35 -47.32
N ARG A 629 17.00 -3.13 -48.40
CA ARG A 629 16.63 -2.64 -49.74
C ARG A 629 15.13 -2.85 -49.96
N MET A 630 14.37 -1.76 -49.94
CA MET A 630 12.90 -1.76 -49.97
C MET A 630 12.41 -0.99 -51.20
N THR A 631 11.28 -1.42 -51.77
CA THR A 631 10.56 -0.65 -52.79
C THR A 631 9.35 -0.03 -52.10
N LEU A 632 9.40 1.25 -51.78
CA LEU A 632 8.33 1.94 -51.04
C LEU A 632 7.16 2.35 -51.95
N THR A 633 5.98 2.45 -51.37
CA THR A 633 4.72 2.93 -51.97
C THR A 633 4.16 4.10 -51.17
N ALA A 634 3.15 4.80 -51.69
CA ALA A 634 2.50 5.89 -50.96
C ALA A 634 1.96 5.46 -49.59
N ASP A 635 1.47 4.21 -49.49
CA ASP A 635 0.92 3.64 -48.25
C ASP A 635 1.95 3.46 -47.12
N ASP A 636 3.26 3.53 -47.41
CA ASP A 636 4.31 3.47 -46.39
C ASP A 636 4.50 4.84 -45.67
N PHE A 637 3.73 5.86 -46.06
CA PHE A 637 3.82 7.22 -45.57
C PHE A 637 2.47 7.76 -45.09
N ILE A 638 2.50 8.55 -44.02
CA ILE A 638 1.38 9.40 -43.61
C ILE A 638 1.81 10.85 -43.84
N LEU A 639 1.31 11.47 -44.91
CA LEU A 639 1.77 12.76 -45.46
C LEU A 639 0.84 13.94 -45.12
#